data_AF-A0A829H465-F1
#
_entry.id   AF-A0A829H465-F1
#
_cell.length_a   1.000
_cell.length_b   1.000
_cell.length_c   1.000
_cell.angle_alpha   90.00
_cell.angle_beta   90.00
_cell.angle_gamma   90.00
#
_symmetry.space_group_name_H-M   'P 1'
#
loop_
_entity.id
_entity.type
_entity.pdbx_description
1 polymer ?
#
loop_
_entity_poly.entity_id
_entity_poly.type
_entity_poly.pdbx_seq_one_letter_code
_entity_poly.pdbx_strand_id
1 'polypeptide(L)'
;MVTTPEISAVSDADRVVGLLEQREMPIKPRLVINRIRQNMLADGRSMDIDEITSHLGLDLLGIIVDDDGVIASSNKGEAIVMNPDDLASKGYRNIARRLLGDSVPLMDIRIKKQGFWSKLFHRHD
;
A
#
# COMPACT_ATOMS: atom_id res chain seq x y z
N MET A 1 -9.01 8.49 -2.64
CA MET A 1 -9.40 7.33 -3.45
C MET A 1 -8.61 6.11 -2.99
N VAL A 2 -9.22 4.92 -3.00
CA VAL A 2 -8.56 3.66 -2.64
C VAL A 2 -8.59 2.75 -3.86
N THR A 3 -7.47 2.10 -4.20
CA THR A 3 -7.38 1.10 -5.28
C THR A 3 -6.45 -0.05 -4.89
N THR A 4 -6.38 -1.10 -5.70
CA THR A 4 -5.40 -2.21 -5.59
C THR A 4 -4.39 -2.12 -6.75
N PRO A 5 -3.21 -2.76 -6.66
CA PRO A 5 -2.20 -2.73 -7.72
C PRO A 5 -2.53 -3.68 -8.89
N GLU A 6 -3.82 -3.78 -9.25
CA GLU A 6 -4.34 -4.59 -10.35
C GLU A 6 -4.81 -3.67 -11.48
N ILE A 7 -4.48 -4.03 -12.74
CA ILE A 7 -4.76 -3.20 -13.92
C ILE A 7 -6.24 -2.82 -14.03
N SER A 8 -7.14 -3.77 -13.72
CA SER A 8 -8.58 -3.53 -13.74
C SER A 8 -9.01 -2.47 -12.72
N ALA A 9 -8.56 -2.59 -11.47
CA ALA A 9 -8.88 -1.63 -10.41
C ALA A 9 -8.29 -0.24 -10.69
N VAL A 10 -7.11 -0.16 -11.29
CA VAL A 10 -6.48 1.10 -11.71
C VAL A 10 -7.26 1.74 -12.86
N SER A 11 -7.71 0.94 -13.83
CA SER A 11 -8.54 1.44 -14.95
C SER A 11 -9.90 1.97 -14.48
N ASP A 12 -10.50 1.32 -13.49
CA ASP A 12 -11.75 1.80 -12.88
C ASP A 12 -11.51 3.08 -12.05
N ALA A 13 -10.37 3.15 -11.37
CA ALA A 13 -9.94 4.34 -10.63
C ALA A 13 -9.72 5.55 -11.57
N ASP A 14 -9.13 5.36 -12.74
CA ASP A 14 -8.94 6.41 -13.76
C ASP A 14 -10.26 7.07 -14.18
N ARG A 15 -11.30 6.26 -14.43
CA ARG A 15 -12.65 6.78 -14.72
C ARG A 15 -13.20 7.61 -13.56
N VAL A 16 -12.99 7.18 -12.32
CA VAL A 16 -13.42 7.92 -11.13
C VAL A 16 -12.65 9.23 -10.99
N VAL A 17 -11.34 9.25 -11.29
CA VAL A 17 -10.54 10.48 -11.31
C VAL A 17 -11.14 11.48 -12.29
N GLY A 18 -11.41 11.07 -13.54
CA GLY A 18 -12.03 11.94 -14.53
C GLY A 18 -13.40 12.51 -14.11
N LEU A 19 -14.19 11.77 -13.33
CA LEU A 19 -15.45 12.27 -12.76
C LEU A 19 -15.22 13.26 -11.61
N LEU A 20 -14.18 13.08 -10.81
CA LEU A 20 -13.83 13.96 -9.70
C LEU A 20 -13.23 15.29 -10.19
N GLU A 21 -12.49 15.28 -11.29
CA GLU A 21 -11.91 16.48 -11.90
C GLU A 21 -12.97 17.48 -12.38
N GLN A 22 -14.17 17.01 -12.71
CA GLN A 22 -15.30 17.85 -13.11
C GLN A 22 -16.00 18.54 -11.92
N ARG A 23 -15.59 18.22 -10.68
CA ARG A 23 -16.20 18.76 -9.47
C ARG A 23 -15.25 19.71 -8.77
N GLU A 24 -15.79 20.83 -8.30
CA GLU A 24 -15.04 21.72 -7.41
C GLU A 24 -14.96 21.09 -6.01
N MET A 25 -13.82 20.48 -5.72
CA MET A 25 -13.54 19.91 -4.41
C MET A 25 -12.64 20.86 -3.61
N PRO A 26 -12.96 21.13 -2.33
CA PRO A 26 -12.13 21.99 -1.47
C PRO A 26 -10.74 21.38 -1.20
N ILE A 27 -10.61 20.06 -1.34
CA ILE A 27 -9.37 19.31 -1.13
C ILE A 27 -9.18 18.38 -2.32
N LYS A 28 -7.98 18.40 -2.92
CA LYS A 28 -7.64 17.46 -3.99
C LYS A 28 -7.65 16.01 -3.47
N PRO A 29 -8.21 15.06 -4.25
CA PRO A 29 -8.16 13.66 -3.88
C PRO A 29 -6.71 13.17 -3.80
N ARG A 30 -6.44 12.32 -2.82
CA ARG A 30 -5.16 11.61 -2.66
C ARG A 30 -5.38 10.10 -2.77
N LEU A 31 -4.33 9.36 -3.09
CA LEU A 31 -4.38 7.92 -3.39
C LEU A 31 -3.94 7.06 -2.21
N VAL A 32 -4.70 6.00 -1.94
CA VAL A 32 -4.25 4.88 -1.11
C VAL A 32 -4.20 3.62 -1.98
N ILE A 33 -3.05 2.97 -2.04
CA ILE A 33 -2.89 1.68 -2.72
C ILE A 33 -2.96 0.58 -1.66
N ASN A 34 -4.01 -0.22 -1.71
CA ASN A 34 -4.31 -1.27 -0.75
C ASN A 34 -3.96 -2.65 -1.31
N ARG A 35 -3.85 -3.63 -0.41
CA ARG A 35 -3.61 -5.05 -0.73
C ARG A 35 -2.34 -5.28 -1.56
N ILE A 36 -1.28 -4.55 -1.24
CA ILE A 36 0.00 -4.76 -1.89
C ILE A 36 0.60 -6.10 -1.45
N ARG A 37 0.84 -6.98 -2.44
CA ARG A 37 1.56 -8.24 -2.26
C ARG A 37 3.00 -8.05 -2.70
N GLN A 38 3.93 -8.01 -1.74
CA GLN A 38 5.33 -7.65 -1.98
C GLN A 38 6.02 -8.58 -3.00
N ASN A 39 5.69 -9.87 -2.99
CA ASN A 39 6.20 -10.85 -3.94
C ASN A 39 5.69 -10.60 -5.37
N MET A 40 4.41 -10.22 -5.53
CA MET A 40 3.85 -9.93 -6.85
C MET A 40 4.42 -8.64 -7.44
N LEU A 41 4.68 -7.62 -6.61
CA LEU A 41 5.42 -6.44 -7.05
C LEU A 41 6.85 -6.79 -7.48
N ALA A 42 7.57 -7.57 -6.67
CA ALA A 42 8.96 -7.95 -6.96
C ALA A 42 9.10 -8.77 -8.25
N ASP A 43 8.10 -9.60 -8.56
CA ASP A 43 8.08 -10.46 -9.76
C ASP A 43 7.40 -9.78 -10.97
N GLY A 44 6.97 -8.52 -10.87
CA GLY A 44 6.31 -7.77 -11.96
C GLY A 44 4.90 -8.25 -12.32
N ARG A 45 4.24 -9.01 -11.42
CA ARG A 45 2.87 -9.51 -11.61
C ARG A 45 1.79 -8.54 -11.15
N SER A 46 2.18 -7.48 -10.44
CA SER A 46 1.33 -6.36 -10.04
C SER A 46 1.90 -5.07 -10.61
N MET A 47 1.03 -4.08 -10.86
CA MET A 47 1.49 -2.76 -11.33
C MET A 47 2.37 -2.09 -10.29
N ASP A 48 3.39 -1.37 -10.75
CA ASP A 48 4.29 -0.63 -9.88
C ASP A 48 3.60 0.59 -9.27
N ILE A 49 4.01 0.98 -8.06
CA ILE A 49 3.40 2.10 -7.33
C ILE A 49 3.63 3.43 -8.05
N ASP A 50 4.83 3.62 -8.61
CA ASP A 50 5.17 4.85 -9.33
C ASP A 50 4.40 4.93 -10.65
N GLU A 51 4.16 3.78 -11.30
CA GLU A 51 3.31 3.70 -12.49
C GLU A 51 1.85 4.06 -12.17
N ILE A 52 1.28 3.50 -11.10
CA ILE A 52 -0.11 3.78 -10.68
C ILE A 52 -0.29 5.27 -10.35
N THR A 53 0.63 5.85 -9.56
CA THR A 53 0.54 7.26 -9.16
C THR A 53 0.68 8.20 -10.35
N SER A 54 1.61 7.89 -11.27
CA SER A 54 1.80 8.66 -12.50
C SER A 54 0.60 8.56 -13.44
N HIS A 55 0.02 7.35 -13.58
CA HIS A 55 -1.14 7.11 -14.43
C HIS A 55 -2.37 7.86 -13.93
N LEU A 56 -2.66 7.82 -12.63
CA LEU A 56 -3.84 8.45 -12.05
C LEU A 56 -3.67 9.94 -11.77
N GLY A 57 -2.44 10.49 -11.81
CA GLY A 57 -2.17 11.89 -11.52
C GLY A 57 -2.50 12.31 -10.07
N LEU A 58 -2.50 11.36 -9.11
CA LEU A 58 -2.85 11.61 -7.72
C LEU A 58 -1.67 11.46 -6.78
N ASP A 59 -1.57 12.36 -5.81
CA ASP A 59 -0.58 12.28 -4.73
C ASP A 59 -0.82 11.04 -3.85
N LEU A 60 0.24 10.28 -3.60
CA LEU A 60 0.18 9.10 -2.75
C LEU A 60 0.07 9.48 -1.28
N LEU A 61 -1.06 9.13 -0.66
CA LEU A 61 -1.30 9.25 0.79
C LEU A 61 -0.69 8.09 1.57
N GLY A 62 -0.67 6.90 0.97
CA GLY A 62 -0.03 5.75 1.60
C GLY A 62 -0.35 4.43 0.93
N ILE A 63 0.27 3.40 1.49
CA ILE A 63 0.24 2.02 1.01
C ILE A 63 -0.11 1.09 2.15
N ILE A 64 -0.85 0.04 1.84
CA ILE A 64 -1.24 -1.01 2.80
C ILE A 64 -0.94 -2.36 2.15
N VAL A 65 -0.19 -3.22 2.84
CA VAL A 65 0.10 -4.57 2.37
C VAL A 65 -1.11 -5.49 2.56
N ASP A 66 -1.22 -6.52 1.71
CA ASP A 66 -2.19 -7.59 1.93
C ASP A 66 -1.75 -8.41 3.14
N ASP A 67 -2.66 -8.63 4.08
CA ASP A 67 -2.38 -9.29 5.36
C ASP A 67 -3.62 -10.05 5.87
N ASP A 68 -3.44 -11.32 6.23
CA ASP A 68 -4.52 -12.18 6.72
C ASP A 68 -5.02 -11.75 8.11
N GLY A 69 -4.17 -11.08 8.90
CA GLY A 69 -4.51 -10.49 10.19
C GLY A 69 -5.59 -9.43 10.09
N VAL A 70 -5.65 -8.68 8.97
CA VAL A 70 -6.74 -7.73 8.69
C VAL A 70 -8.10 -8.46 8.63
N ILE A 71 -8.15 -9.59 7.92
CA ILE A 71 -9.37 -10.40 7.81
C ILE A 71 -9.70 -11.02 9.17
N ALA A 72 -8.70 -11.59 9.84
CA ALA A 72 -8.88 -12.25 11.13
C ALA A 72 -9.37 -11.29 12.22
N SER A 73 -8.84 -10.06 12.28
CA SER A 73 -9.26 -9.05 13.26
C SER A 73 -10.68 -8.55 12.94
N SER A 74 -10.98 -8.30 11.66
CA SER A 74 -12.32 -7.88 11.23
C SER A 74 -13.38 -8.90 11.63
N ASN A 75 -13.12 -10.19 11.44
CA ASN A 75 -14.05 -11.26 11.83
C ASN A 75 -14.27 -11.35 13.35
N LYS A 76 -13.33 -10.84 14.16
CA LYS A 76 -13.44 -10.75 15.62
C LYS A 76 -14.09 -9.45 16.10
N GLY A 77 -14.39 -8.50 15.20
CA GLY A 77 -14.86 -7.16 15.56
C GLY A 77 -13.76 -6.26 16.11
N GLU A 78 -12.49 -6.58 15.85
CA GLU A 78 -11.33 -5.83 16.32
C GLU A 78 -10.61 -5.14 15.16
N ALA A 79 -10.12 -3.93 15.39
CA ALA A 79 -9.36 -3.20 14.39
C ALA A 79 -7.88 -3.63 14.40
N ILE A 80 -7.35 -4.05 13.25
CA ILE A 80 -5.94 -4.47 13.09
C ILE A 80 -4.94 -3.42 13.58
N VAL A 81 -5.33 -2.14 13.55
CA VAL A 81 -4.50 -1.01 14.01
C VAL A 81 -4.12 -1.10 15.49
N MET A 82 -4.81 -1.93 16.28
CA MET A 82 -4.48 -2.22 17.67
C MET A 82 -3.24 -3.08 17.85
N ASN A 83 -2.80 -3.79 16.79
CA ASN A 83 -1.55 -4.52 16.77
C ASN A 83 -0.43 -3.63 16.20
N PRO A 84 0.48 -3.06 17.01
CA PRO A 84 1.51 -2.13 16.53
C PRO A 84 2.61 -2.83 15.71
N ASP A 85 2.77 -4.14 15.85
CA ASP A 85 3.83 -4.90 15.17
C ASP A 85 3.44 -5.27 13.73
N ASP A 86 2.14 -5.34 13.45
CA ASP A 86 1.59 -5.66 12.15
C ASP A 86 1.92 -4.62 11.07
N LEU A 87 2.21 -5.09 9.86
CA LEU A 87 2.67 -4.24 8.76
C LEU A 87 1.52 -3.45 8.13
N ALA A 88 0.32 -4.04 8.02
CA ALA A 88 -0.86 -3.34 7.52
C ALA A 88 -1.31 -2.25 8.52
N SER A 89 -1.29 -2.56 9.82
CA SER A 89 -1.49 -1.62 10.94
C SER A 89 -0.56 -0.41 10.82
N LYS A 90 0.74 -0.61 10.60
CA LYS A 90 1.70 0.49 10.36
C LYS A 90 1.28 1.34 9.15
N GLY A 91 0.84 0.72 8.06
CA GLY A 91 0.32 1.42 6.88
C GLY A 91 -0.85 2.34 7.20
N TYR A 92 -1.88 1.81 7.87
CA TYR A 92 -3.05 2.59 8.31
C TYR A 92 -2.67 3.74 9.23
N ARG A 93 -1.81 3.51 10.22
CA ARG A 93 -1.38 4.55 11.16
C ARG A 93 -0.59 5.65 10.46
N ASN A 94 0.26 5.30 9.50
CA ASN A 94 1.01 6.29 8.71
C ASN A 94 0.08 7.15 7.85
N ILE A 95 -0.95 6.56 7.25
CA ILE A 95 -2.00 7.30 6.51
C ILE A 95 -2.73 8.27 7.44
N ALA A 96 -3.15 7.82 8.62
CA ALA A 96 -3.83 8.67 9.61
C ALA A 96 -2.96 9.87 10.03
N ARG A 97 -1.66 9.62 10.26
CA ARG A 97 -0.70 10.69 10.58
C ARG A 97 -0.54 11.70 9.44
N ARG A 98 -0.44 11.25 8.18
CA ARG A 98 -0.39 12.17 7.02
C ARG A 98 -1.69 12.93 6.77
N LEU A 99 -2.83 12.37 7.17
CA LEU A 99 -4.11 13.10 7.16
C LEU A 99 -4.12 14.21 8.21
N LEU A 100 -3.46 14.01 9.36
CA LEU A 100 -3.30 14.99 10.43
C LEU A 100 -2.20 16.04 10.15
N GLY A 101 -1.45 15.91 9.05
CA GLY A 101 -0.42 16.86 8.65
C GLY A 101 1.02 16.43 8.96
N ASP A 102 1.23 15.26 9.57
CA ASP A 102 2.58 14.76 9.83
C ASP A 102 3.30 14.38 8.52
N SER A 103 4.57 14.76 8.40
CA SER A 103 5.47 14.20 7.38
C SER A 103 5.99 12.83 7.83
N VAL A 104 5.37 11.77 7.31
CA VAL A 104 5.79 10.38 7.56
C VAL A 104 6.37 9.77 6.28
N PRO A 105 7.61 9.23 6.29
CA PRO A 105 8.18 8.54 5.15
C PRO A 105 7.28 7.40 4.67
N LEU A 106 7.24 7.15 3.36
CA LEU A 106 6.56 5.98 2.82
C LEU A 106 7.24 4.71 3.33
N MET A 107 6.45 3.67 3.58
CA MET A 107 6.99 2.39 4.03
C MET A 107 7.79 1.75 2.89
N ASP A 108 8.99 1.26 3.21
CA ASP A 108 9.73 0.43 2.26
C ASP A 108 9.15 -0.99 2.28
N ILE A 109 8.38 -1.30 1.25
CA ILE A 109 7.70 -2.59 1.07
C ILE A 109 8.42 -3.50 0.07
N ARG A 110 9.57 -3.07 -0.45
CA ARG A 110 10.37 -3.91 -1.34
C ARG A 110 11.02 -5.02 -0.53
N ILE A 111 10.88 -6.26 -1.00
CA ILE A 111 11.55 -7.40 -0.37
C ILE A 111 13.05 -7.15 -0.45
N LYS A 112 13.70 -6.92 0.70
CA LYS A 112 15.16 -7.01 0.76
C LYS A 112 15.53 -8.44 0.39
N LYS A 113 16.11 -8.66 -0.80
CA LYS A 113 16.69 -9.94 -1.17
C LYS A 113 17.64 -10.33 -0.04
N GLN A 114 17.25 -11.31 0.78
CA GLN A 114 18.11 -11.85 1.81
C GLN A 114 19.37 -12.31 1.08
N GLY A 115 20.50 -11.68 1.39
CA GLY A 115 21.73 -11.88 0.63
C GLY A 115 22.05 -13.36 0.51
N PHE A 116 22.49 -13.77 -0.68
CA PHE A 116 22.94 -15.13 -1.03
C PHE A 116 23.98 -15.73 -0.07
N TRP A 117 24.47 -14.97 0.90
CA TRP A 117 25.46 -15.31 1.91
C TRP A 117 24.90 -16.08 3.12
N SER A 118 23.59 -16.04 3.44
CA SER A 118 23.08 -16.78 4.62
C SER A 118 23.14 -18.30 4.48
N LYS A 119 23.12 -18.82 3.24
CA LYS A 119 23.24 -20.25 2.95
C LYS A 119 24.68 -20.80 2.96
N LEU A 120 25.69 -19.94 2.88
CA LEU A 120 27.10 -20.38 2.84
C LEU A 120 27.68 -20.59 4.26
N PHE A 121 27.15 -19.91 5.28
CA PHE A 121 27.64 -20.02 6.67
C PHE A 121 26.94 -21.10 7.52
N HIS A 122 25.99 -21.85 6.97
CA HIS A 122 25.27 -22.93 7.68
C HIS A 122 25.72 -24.36 7.26
N ARG A 123 26.87 -24.52 6.59
CA ARG A 123 27.39 -25.84 6.18
C ARG A 123 28.79 -26.16 6.72
N HIS A 124 29.11 -25.66 7.92
CA HIS A 124 30.25 -26.14 8.69
C HIS A 124 29.88 -26.08 10.17
N ASP A 125 29.26 -27.15 10.65
CA ASP A 125 29.40 -27.72 12.00
C ASP A 125 28.93 -29.19 11.93
#